data_AF-A0A3B9H0S8-F1
#
_entry.id   AF-A0A3B9H0S8-F1
#
_cell.length_a   1.000
_cell.length_b   1.000
_cell.length_c   1.000
_cell.angle_alpha   90.00
_cell.angle_beta   90.00
_cell.angle_gamma   90.00
#
_symmetry.space_group_name_H-M   'P 1'
#
loop_
_entity.id
_entity.type
_entity.pdbx_description
1 polymer ?
#
loop_
_entity_poly.entity_id
_entity_poly.type
_entity_poly.pdbx_seq_one_letter_code
_entity_poly.pdbx_strand_id
1 'polypeptide(L)'
;MNTDYISFALQQVRTSLAKATYDAGLTRSSETVPQSAARWWKARVKTLTVILRRLIMLMALNLTLDPPKPRVAKTAAPEEEPVLTKAQIPYSIALSGQTQVYTLDGPDFPEGSPGASGPVSVASLMRRFEALARILPNPETYAVRVARIMERQRRAGAPRPLCLPIATHRLKPELGAVAAGLPMLLADAFGRWNDSS
;
A
#
# COMPACT_ATOMS: atom_id res chain seq x y z
N MET A 1 -10.07 2.63 21.66
CA MET A 1 -11.08 2.87 20.61
C MET A 1 -10.60 2.65 19.16
N ASN A 2 -9.33 2.29 18.89
CA ASN A 2 -8.83 2.24 17.50
C ASN A 2 -8.97 0.85 16.82
N THR A 3 -9.00 -0.24 17.59
CA THR A 3 -8.95 -1.61 17.07
C THR A 3 -10.21 -2.00 16.28
N ASP A 4 -11.39 -1.62 16.76
CA ASP A 4 -12.68 -1.90 16.09
C ASP A 4 -12.81 -1.11 14.78
N TYR A 5 -12.30 0.12 14.76
CA TYR A 5 -12.25 0.93 13.55
C TYR A 5 -11.31 0.30 12.50
N ILE A 6 -10.11 -0.14 12.91
CA ILE A 6 -9.13 -0.74 12.01
C ILE A 6 -9.65 -2.07 11.45
N SER A 7 -10.25 -2.92 12.28
CA SER A 7 -10.81 -4.21 11.83
C SER A 7 -11.96 -4.01 10.83
N PHE A 8 -12.88 -3.08 11.12
CA PHE A 8 -13.94 -2.67 10.21
C PHE A 8 -13.39 -2.13 8.88
N ALA A 9 -12.41 -1.23 8.94
CA ALA A 9 -11.79 -0.64 7.77
C ALA A 9 -11.09 -1.67 6.88
N LEU A 10 -10.34 -2.60 7.48
CA LEU A 10 -9.69 -3.70 6.77
C LEU A 10 -10.70 -4.63 6.10
N GLN A 11 -11.81 -4.94 6.79
CA GLN A 11 -12.89 -5.72 6.22
C GLN A 11 -13.51 -5.00 5.02
N GLN A 12 -13.72 -3.69 5.11
CA GLN A 12 -14.28 -2.92 3.99
C GLN A 12 -13.31 -2.82 2.80
N VAL A 13 -12.00 -2.79 3.04
CA VAL A 13 -10.98 -2.91 1.98
C VAL A 13 -11.06 -4.28 1.30
N ARG A 14 -11.16 -5.38 2.05
CA ARG A 14 -11.33 -6.75 1.51
C ARG A 14 -12.58 -6.85 0.62
N THR A 15 -13.73 -6.44 1.14
CA THR A 15 -15.01 -6.46 0.41
C THR A 15 -14.97 -5.58 -0.83
N SER A 16 -14.36 -4.39 -0.74
CA SER A 16 -14.21 -3.48 -1.88
C SER A 16 -13.27 -4.00 -2.95
N LEU A 17 -12.19 -4.70 -2.56
CA LEU A 17 -11.26 -5.33 -3.50
C LEU A 17 -11.94 -6.49 -4.23
N ALA A 18 -12.61 -7.38 -3.50
CA ALA A 18 -13.34 -8.51 -4.09
C ALA A 18 -14.40 -8.04 -5.08
N LYS A 19 -15.22 -7.04 -4.69
CA LYS A 19 -16.23 -6.46 -5.58
C LYS A 19 -15.62 -5.80 -6.81
N ALA A 20 -14.54 -5.02 -6.66
CA ALA A 20 -13.88 -4.39 -7.81
C ALA A 20 -13.34 -5.41 -8.81
N THR A 21 -12.77 -6.52 -8.33
CA THR A 21 -12.28 -7.63 -9.16
C THR A 21 -13.41 -8.33 -9.90
N TYR A 22 -14.56 -8.55 -9.24
CA TYR A 22 -15.77 -9.10 -9.86
C TYR A 22 -16.36 -8.16 -10.93
N ASP A 23 -16.55 -6.88 -10.59
CA ASP A 23 -17.12 -5.86 -11.47
C ASP A 23 -16.25 -5.63 -12.72
N ALA A 24 -14.92 -5.74 -12.58
CA ALA A 24 -13.98 -5.65 -13.70
C ALA A 24 -13.95 -6.92 -14.58
N GLY A 25 -14.71 -7.97 -14.23
CA GLY A 25 -14.77 -9.22 -14.97
C GLY A 25 -13.51 -10.08 -14.86
N LEU A 26 -12.61 -9.81 -13.91
CA LEU A 26 -11.33 -10.53 -13.78
C LEU A 26 -11.49 -11.98 -13.35
N THR A 27 -12.62 -12.32 -12.73
CA THR A 27 -12.95 -13.69 -12.31
C THR A 27 -13.69 -14.48 -13.40
N ARG A 28 -14.02 -13.86 -14.52
CA ARG A 28 -14.60 -14.55 -15.69
C ARG A 28 -13.46 -15.20 -16.47
N SER A 29 -13.72 -16.34 -17.11
CA SER A 29 -12.71 -17.20 -17.77
C SER A 29 -12.08 -16.61 -19.05
N SER A 30 -11.82 -15.29 -19.10
CA SER A 30 -11.16 -14.60 -20.21
C SER A 30 -9.70 -14.31 -19.87
N GLU A 31 -8.77 -14.62 -20.77
CA GLU A 31 -7.33 -14.31 -20.57
C GLU A 31 -7.04 -12.80 -20.57
N THR A 32 -7.91 -12.01 -21.20
CA THR A 32 -7.75 -10.56 -21.37
C THR A 32 -9.04 -9.79 -21.05
N VAL A 33 -8.88 -8.51 -20.70
CA VAL A 33 -9.97 -7.58 -20.33
C VAL A 33 -9.82 -6.29 -21.13
N PRO A 34 -10.91 -5.60 -21.49
CA PRO A 34 -10.84 -4.30 -22.16
C PRO A 34 -10.03 -3.28 -21.35
N GLN A 35 -9.30 -2.42 -22.06
CA GLN A 35 -8.38 -1.45 -21.46
C GLN A 35 -9.09 -0.48 -20.50
N SER A 36 -10.34 -0.10 -20.80
CA SER A 36 -11.16 0.76 -19.94
C SER A 36 -11.42 0.13 -18.57
N ALA A 37 -11.85 -1.13 -18.53
CA ALA A 37 -12.06 -1.88 -17.29
C ALA A 37 -10.74 -2.09 -16.53
N ALA A 38 -9.64 -2.39 -17.22
CA ALA A 38 -8.33 -2.50 -16.60
C ALA A 38 -7.83 -1.18 -16.00
N ARG A 39 -8.04 -0.03 -16.67
CA ARG A 39 -7.70 1.31 -16.16
C ARG A 39 -8.53 1.67 -14.93
N TRP A 40 -9.84 1.45 -15.00
CA TRP A 40 -10.75 1.67 -13.88
C TRP A 40 -10.36 0.81 -12.67
N TRP A 41 -10.13 -0.48 -12.87
CA TRP A 41 -9.73 -1.40 -11.81
C TRP A 41 -8.38 -1.01 -11.19
N LYS A 42 -7.37 -0.67 -12.01
CA LYS A 42 -6.06 -0.19 -11.52
C LYS A 42 -6.21 1.08 -10.68
N ALA A 43 -7.04 2.03 -11.10
CA ALA A 43 -7.31 3.24 -10.34
C ALA A 43 -7.97 2.90 -8.98
N ARG A 44 -8.96 2.00 -8.98
CA ARG A 44 -9.63 1.51 -7.77
C ARG A 44 -8.65 0.83 -6.80
N VAL A 45 -7.82 -0.07 -7.30
CA VAL A 45 -6.78 -0.78 -6.55
C VAL A 45 -5.73 0.17 -6.00
N LYS A 46 -5.33 1.19 -6.77
CA LYS A 46 -4.41 2.24 -6.29
C LYS A 46 -5.00 2.95 -5.07
N THR A 47 -6.27 3.34 -5.12
CA THR A 47 -6.93 3.98 -3.98
C THR A 47 -7.04 3.05 -2.77
N LEU A 48 -7.44 1.78 -2.97
CA LEU A 48 -7.47 0.77 -1.89
C LEU A 48 -6.09 0.55 -1.28
N THR A 49 -5.04 0.55 -2.09
CA THR A 49 -3.65 0.44 -1.64
C THR A 49 -3.26 1.61 -0.73
N VAL A 50 -3.66 2.83 -1.08
CA VAL A 50 -3.41 4.03 -0.24
C VAL A 50 -4.13 3.91 1.10
N ILE A 51 -5.38 3.45 1.11
CA ILE A 51 -6.16 3.24 2.34
C ILE A 51 -5.51 2.15 3.21
N LEU A 52 -5.16 1.00 2.62
CA LEU A 52 -4.49 -0.09 3.33
C LEU A 52 -3.16 0.36 3.94
N ARG A 53 -2.36 1.11 3.18
CA ARG A 53 -1.10 1.68 3.67
C ARG A 53 -1.32 2.56 4.89
N ARG A 54 -2.33 3.44 4.85
CA ARG A 54 -2.69 4.33 5.96
C ARG A 54 -3.16 3.56 7.19
N LEU A 55 -3.94 2.50 7.01
CA LEU A 55 -4.35 1.62 8.11
C LEU A 55 -3.13 0.95 8.76
N ILE A 56 -2.21 0.42 7.94
CA ILE A 56 -0.98 -0.22 8.45
C ILE A 56 -0.08 0.79 9.16
N MET A 57 0.03 2.03 8.65
CA MET A 57 0.76 3.11 9.34
C MET A 57 0.10 3.48 10.67
N LEU A 58 -1.24 3.57 10.72
CA LEU A 58 -1.96 3.85 11.95
C LEU A 58 -1.77 2.72 12.98
N MET A 59 -1.83 1.46 12.54
CA MET A 59 -1.48 0.31 13.38
C MET A 59 -0.04 0.43 13.89
N ALA A 60 0.91 0.71 13.00
CA ALA A 60 2.32 0.82 13.31
C ALA A 60 2.62 1.89 14.37
N LEU A 61 1.95 3.05 14.30
CA LEU A 61 2.11 4.14 15.27
C LEU A 61 1.57 3.81 16.66
N ASN A 62 0.63 2.87 16.77
CA ASN A 62 0.11 2.40 18.06
C ASN A 62 0.97 1.28 18.68
N LEU A 63 1.99 0.78 17.98
CA LEU A 63 2.85 -0.28 18.50
C LEU A 63 3.99 0.30 19.33
N THR A 64 4.15 -0.19 20.56
CA THR A 64 5.39 -0.05 21.34
C THR A 64 6.38 -1.11 20.86
N LEU A 65 7.47 -0.67 20.24
CA LEU A 65 8.50 -1.59 19.76
C LEU A 65 9.60 -1.76 20.81
N ASP A 66 9.90 -3.02 21.14
CA ASP A 66 11.12 -3.36 21.84
C ASP A 66 12.36 -2.96 21.01
N PRO A 67 13.47 -2.60 21.66
CA PRO A 67 14.70 -2.25 20.97
C PRO A 67 15.10 -3.38 20.01
N PRO A 68 15.52 -3.04 18.77
CA PRO A 68 15.79 -4.05 17.76
C PRO A 68 16.95 -4.94 18.21
N LYS A 69 16.66 -6.23 18.47
CA LYS A 69 17.69 -7.24 18.73
C LYS A 69 18.58 -7.33 17.47
N PRO A 70 19.91 -7.13 17.58
CA PRO A 70 20.81 -7.22 16.43
C PRO A 70 20.64 -8.61 15.81
N ARG A 71 20.27 -8.65 14.53
CA ARG A 71 20.28 -9.90 13.78
C ARG A 71 21.73 -10.27 13.54
N VAL A 72 22.14 -11.43 14.05
CA VAL A 72 23.36 -12.11 13.58
C VAL A 72 23.23 -12.20 12.06
N ALA A 73 24.19 -11.62 11.34
CA ALA A 73 24.24 -11.71 9.90
C ALA A 73 24.15 -13.18 9.52
N LYS A 74 23.10 -13.57 8.80
CA LYS A 74 23.02 -14.90 8.22
C LYS A 74 24.16 -14.96 7.22
N THR A 75 25.20 -15.74 7.51
CA THR A 75 26.32 -15.99 6.61
C THR A 75 25.73 -16.30 5.24
N ALA A 76 26.09 -15.48 4.25
CA ALA A 76 25.67 -15.70 2.88
C ALA A 76 26.13 -17.11 2.49
N ALA A 77 25.17 -17.98 2.18
CA ALA A 77 25.49 -19.20 1.45
C ALA A 77 26.11 -18.76 0.11
N PRO A 78 27.06 -19.54 -0.46
CA PRO A 78 27.71 -19.19 -1.72
C PRO A 78 26.65 -18.81 -2.76
N GLU A 79 26.92 -17.71 -3.47
CA GLU A 79 26.07 -17.22 -4.55
C GLU A 79 25.99 -18.29 -5.63
N GLU A 80 24.99 -19.17 -5.54
CA GLU A 80 24.41 -19.76 -6.74
C GLU A 80 23.82 -18.58 -7.51
N GLU A 81 24.38 -18.29 -8.69
CA GLU A 81 23.80 -17.36 -9.64
C GLU A 81 22.29 -17.61 -9.66
N PRO A 82 21.44 -16.61 -9.37
CA PRO A 82 20.02 -16.84 -9.39
C PRO A 82 19.71 -17.26 -10.81
N VAL A 83 19.42 -18.55 -11.01
CA VAL A 83 18.81 -19.04 -12.22
C VAL A 83 17.52 -18.22 -12.30
N LEU A 84 17.57 -17.18 -13.13
CA LEU A 84 16.46 -16.32 -13.48
C LEU A 84 15.55 -17.19 -14.34
N THR A 85 14.97 -18.22 -13.73
CA THR A 85 13.77 -18.84 -14.24
C THR A 85 12.82 -17.69 -14.49
N LYS A 86 12.10 -17.72 -15.61
CA LYS A 86 11.02 -16.79 -15.93
C LYS A 86 9.85 -16.90 -14.91
N ALA A 87 10.11 -17.31 -13.67
CA ALA A 87 9.30 -17.13 -12.49
C ALA A 87 9.07 -15.62 -12.33
N GLN A 88 7.90 -15.23 -12.82
CA GLN A 88 7.39 -13.88 -12.87
C GLN A 88 7.65 -13.14 -11.54
N ILE A 89 8.37 -12.03 -11.61
CA ILE A 89 8.70 -11.19 -10.44
C ILE A 89 7.40 -10.90 -9.66
N PRO A 90 7.31 -11.27 -8.37
CA PRO A 90 6.11 -11.03 -7.58
C PRO A 90 5.89 -9.52 -7.45
N TYR A 91 4.66 -9.07 -7.72
CA TYR A 91 4.32 -7.66 -7.53
C TYR A 91 4.39 -7.32 -6.04
N SER A 92 5.22 -6.32 -5.68
CA SER A 92 5.36 -5.85 -4.31
C SER A 92 4.71 -4.48 -4.14
N ILE A 93 4.11 -4.25 -2.97
CA ILE A 93 3.47 -2.99 -2.61
C ILE A 93 4.35 -2.32 -1.56
N ALA A 94 4.86 -1.13 -1.87
CA ALA A 94 5.53 -0.31 -0.87
C ALA A 94 4.50 0.16 0.18
N LEU A 95 4.74 -0.18 1.45
CA LEU A 95 3.85 0.16 2.56
C LEU A 95 4.36 1.33 3.42
N SER A 96 5.59 1.80 3.18
CA SER A 96 6.10 3.04 3.76
C SER A 96 5.54 4.27 3.04
N GLY A 97 5.60 5.42 3.70
CA GLY A 97 5.38 6.72 3.05
C GLY A 97 6.26 6.88 1.81
N GLN A 98 5.78 7.62 0.82
CA GLN A 98 6.57 8.01 -0.35
C GLN A 98 7.18 9.37 -0.08
N THR A 99 8.50 9.49 -0.20
CA THR A 99 9.18 10.78 -0.20
C THR A 99 8.83 11.49 -1.50
N GLN A 100 8.10 12.59 -1.43
CA GLN A 100 7.90 13.49 -2.55
C GLN A 100 8.98 14.56 -2.48
N VAL A 101 9.91 14.53 -3.43
CA VAL A 101 10.87 15.61 -3.63
C VAL A 101 10.17 16.64 -4.51
N TYR A 102 9.88 17.81 -3.95
CA TYR A 102 9.38 18.95 -4.72
C TYR A 102 10.58 19.72 -5.25
N THR A 103 10.88 19.59 -6.53
CA THR A 103 11.78 20.50 -7.24
C THR A 103 11.00 21.77 -7.60
N LEU A 104 11.64 22.94 -7.51
CA LEU A 104 11.07 24.23 -7.91
C LEU A 104 10.88 24.32 -9.43
N ASP A 105 11.73 23.63 -10.19
CA ASP A 105 11.43 23.20 -11.54
C ASP A 105 10.32 22.15 -11.43
N GLY A 106 9.13 22.48 -11.92
CA GLY A 106 7.96 21.60 -11.83
C GLY A 106 8.29 20.17 -12.25
N PRO A 107 7.53 19.17 -11.77
CA PRO A 107 7.87 17.78 -12.04
C PRO A 107 8.08 17.61 -13.54
N ASP A 108 9.28 17.17 -13.95
CA ASP A 108 9.52 16.61 -15.26
C ASP A 108 8.54 15.45 -15.40
N PHE A 109 7.33 15.74 -15.86
CA PHE A 109 6.35 14.73 -16.15
C PHE A 109 6.95 13.97 -17.33
N PRO A 110 7.38 12.71 -17.13
CA PRO A 110 7.89 11.95 -18.25
C PRO A 110 6.77 11.96 -19.30
N GLU A 111 7.11 12.47 -20.48
CA GLU A 111 6.21 12.58 -21.61
C GLU A 111 5.54 11.22 -21.76
N GLY A 112 4.23 11.19 -21.44
CA GLY A 112 3.52 9.93 -21.21
C GLY A 112 3.55 9.11 -22.47
N SER A 113 4.45 8.12 -22.54
CA SER A 113 4.54 7.22 -23.69
C SER A 113 3.13 6.69 -23.99
N PRO A 114 2.65 6.79 -25.24
CA PRO A 114 1.27 6.45 -25.59
C PRO A 114 1.01 5.02 -25.11
N GLY A 115 0.14 4.90 -24.10
CA GLY A 115 -0.09 3.62 -23.44
C GLY A 115 -0.61 2.62 -24.46
N ALA A 116 0.10 1.50 -24.64
CA ALA A 116 -0.24 0.44 -25.57
C ALA A 116 -1.76 0.22 -25.63
N SER A 117 -2.33 0.50 -26.79
CA SER A 117 -3.76 0.31 -27.06
C SER A 117 -4.00 -1.17 -27.29
N GLY A 118 -4.80 -1.81 -26.44
CA GLY A 118 -5.09 -3.23 -26.58
C GLY A 118 -5.67 -3.89 -25.33
N PRO A 119 -6.19 -5.13 -25.46
CA PRO A 119 -6.63 -5.94 -24.34
C PRO A 119 -5.51 -6.13 -23.31
N VAL A 120 -5.83 -5.98 -22.04
CA VAL A 120 -4.86 -6.13 -20.94
C VAL A 120 -4.96 -7.54 -20.38
N SER A 121 -3.82 -8.19 -20.14
CA SER A 121 -3.80 -9.54 -19.58
C SER A 121 -4.33 -9.58 -18.14
N VAL A 122 -5.27 -10.48 -17.88
CA VAL A 122 -5.83 -10.71 -16.53
C VAL A 122 -4.74 -11.13 -15.55
N ALA A 123 -3.79 -11.96 -16.00
CA ALA A 123 -2.66 -12.40 -15.18
C ALA A 123 -1.88 -11.22 -14.56
N SER A 124 -1.64 -10.15 -15.31
CA SER A 124 -0.92 -8.96 -14.80
C SER A 124 -1.69 -8.21 -13.71
N LEU A 125 -3.02 -8.21 -13.81
CA LEU A 125 -3.92 -7.60 -12.82
C LEU A 125 -4.02 -8.50 -11.58
N MET A 126 -4.17 -9.81 -11.77
CA MET A 126 -4.26 -10.78 -10.68
C MET A 126 -3.01 -10.81 -9.80
N ARG A 127 -1.80 -10.62 -10.34
CA ARG A 127 -0.59 -10.45 -9.51
C ARG A 127 -0.69 -9.27 -8.52
N ARG A 128 -1.32 -8.16 -8.92
CA ARG A 128 -1.54 -7.00 -8.04
C ARG A 128 -2.60 -7.30 -6.99
N PHE A 129 -3.64 -8.04 -7.37
CA PHE A 129 -4.64 -8.54 -6.44
C PHE A 129 -4.01 -9.45 -5.39
N GLU A 130 -3.21 -10.43 -5.79
CA GLU A 130 -2.50 -11.36 -4.90
C GLU A 130 -1.58 -10.63 -3.92
N ALA A 131 -0.94 -9.55 -4.34
CA ALA A 131 -0.10 -8.74 -3.46
C ALA A 131 -0.91 -8.08 -2.33
N LEU A 132 -2.08 -7.54 -2.64
CA LEU A 132 -3.00 -7.01 -1.63
C LEU A 132 -3.59 -8.14 -0.77
N ALA A 133 -4.02 -9.22 -1.40
CA ALA A 133 -4.62 -10.37 -0.73
C ALA A 133 -3.65 -11.08 0.22
N ARG A 134 -2.33 -10.97 0.02
CA ARG A 134 -1.29 -11.45 0.96
C ARG A 134 -1.15 -10.59 2.21
N ILE A 135 -1.47 -9.30 2.13
CA ILE A 135 -1.33 -8.36 3.25
C ILE A 135 -2.54 -8.44 4.17
N LEU A 136 -3.73 -8.53 3.57
CA LEU A 136 -4.99 -8.43 4.29
C LEU A 136 -5.19 -9.46 5.42
N PRO A 137 -4.76 -10.73 5.33
CA PRO A 137 -4.93 -11.71 6.41
C PRO A 137 -4.11 -11.40 7.66
N ASN A 138 -2.87 -10.93 7.49
CA ASN A 138 -1.92 -10.72 8.58
C ASN A 138 -1.34 -9.28 8.56
N PRO A 139 -2.18 -8.24 8.73
CA PRO A 139 -1.77 -6.85 8.60
C PRO A 139 -0.78 -6.41 9.70
N GLU A 140 -0.85 -7.03 10.88
CA GLU A 140 0.01 -6.75 12.03
C GLU A 140 1.49 -6.99 11.74
N THR A 141 1.82 -8.07 11.04
CA THR A 141 3.20 -8.38 10.62
C THR A 141 3.79 -7.26 9.77
N TYR A 142 2.98 -6.66 8.89
CA TYR A 142 3.41 -5.53 8.08
C TYR A 142 3.47 -4.24 8.91
N ALA A 143 2.57 -4.04 9.87
CA ALA A 143 2.61 -2.91 10.79
C ALA A 143 3.90 -2.91 11.63
N VAL A 144 4.34 -4.05 12.15
CA VAL A 144 5.63 -4.17 12.87
C VAL A 144 6.81 -3.78 11.98
N ARG A 145 6.82 -4.22 10.71
CA ARG A 145 7.88 -3.84 9.76
C ARG A 145 7.87 -2.34 9.47
N VAL A 146 6.69 -1.77 9.26
CA VAL A 146 6.50 -0.33 9.01
C VAL A 146 6.93 0.48 10.23
N ALA A 147 6.53 0.08 11.45
CA ALA A 147 6.94 0.73 12.69
C ALA A 147 8.46 0.78 12.83
N ARG A 148 9.18 -0.32 12.52
CA ARG A 148 10.65 -0.35 12.54
C ARG A 148 11.30 0.53 11.47
N ILE A 149 10.69 0.67 10.30
CA ILE A 149 11.17 1.59 9.25
C ILE A 149 10.98 3.03 9.71
N MET A 150 9.80 3.36 10.25
CA MET A 150 9.48 4.69 10.74
C MET A 150 10.38 5.09 11.91
N GLU A 151 10.65 4.18 12.84
CA GLU A 151 11.58 4.45 13.96
C GLU A 151 13.00 4.75 13.46
N ARG A 152 13.47 4.01 12.44
CA ARG A 152 14.77 4.31 11.81
C ARG A 152 14.78 5.68 11.13
N GLN A 153 13.69 6.03 10.43
CA GLN A 153 13.55 7.34 9.80
C GLN A 153 13.54 8.47 10.84
N ARG A 154 12.79 8.30 11.93
CA ARG A 154 12.74 9.24 13.05
C ARG A 154 14.12 9.46 13.68
N ARG A 155 14.87 8.38 13.97
CA ARG A 155 16.25 8.46 14.48
C ARG A 155 17.23 9.12 13.51
N ALA A 156 17.00 8.99 12.21
CA ALA A 156 17.78 9.68 11.19
C ALA A 156 17.39 11.16 11.02
N GLY A 157 16.48 11.70 11.84
CA GLY A 157 16.03 13.08 11.76
C GLY A 157 15.10 13.37 10.57
N ALA A 158 14.44 12.34 10.01
CA ALA A 158 13.54 12.53 8.89
C ALA A 158 12.33 13.41 9.29
N PRO A 159 11.83 14.26 8.37
CA PRO A 159 10.68 15.11 8.64
C PRO A 159 9.42 14.28 8.90
N ARG A 160 8.48 14.89 9.63
CA ARG A 160 7.18 14.28 9.95
C ARG A 160 6.41 13.88 8.69
N PRO A 161 5.98 12.62 8.56
CA PRO A 161 5.15 12.20 7.43
C PRO A 161 3.81 12.94 7.38
N LEU A 162 3.39 13.33 6.17
CA LEU A 162 2.13 14.02 5.94
C LEU A 162 1.15 13.13 5.16
N CYS A 163 -0.12 13.11 5.60
CA CYS A 163 -1.17 12.30 5.00
C CYS A 163 -2.20 13.19 4.30
N LEU A 164 -2.07 13.35 2.98
CA LEU A 164 -3.01 14.16 2.18
C LEU A 164 -4.41 13.52 2.11
N PRO A 165 -5.51 14.30 2.08
CA PRO A 165 -6.84 13.77 1.80
C PRO A 165 -6.90 13.02 0.45
N ILE A 166 -7.82 12.06 0.33
CA ILE A 166 -8.10 11.38 -0.94
C ILE A 166 -9.55 11.64 -1.35
N ALA A 167 -9.83 11.57 -2.65
CA ALA A 167 -11.20 11.72 -3.15
C ALA A 167 -12.10 10.57 -2.67
N THR A 168 -13.03 10.88 -1.78
CA THR A 168 -13.93 9.89 -1.14
C THR A 168 -15.22 9.65 -1.92
N HIS A 169 -15.66 10.61 -2.76
CA HIS A 169 -16.93 10.54 -3.51
C HIS A 169 -17.03 9.35 -4.49
N ARG A 170 -15.91 8.74 -4.87
CA ARG A 170 -15.85 7.56 -5.76
C ARG A 170 -15.79 6.23 -4.99
N LEU A 171 -15.74 6.30 -3.66
CA LEU A 171 -15.70 5.14 -2.79
C LEU A 171 -17.14 4.77 -2.38
N LYS A 172 -17.34 3.52 -1.98
CA LYS A 172 -18.58 3.15 -1.28
C LYS A 172 -18.71 3.98 0.00
N PRO A 173 -19.92 4.31 0.47
CA PRO A 173 -20.13 5.17 1.63
C PRO A 173 -19.32 4.76 2.86
N GLU A 174 -19.30 3.46 3.19
CA GLU A 174 -18.61 2.96 4.39
C GLU A 174 -17.09 3.10 4.26
N LEU A 175 -16.55 2.83 3.06
CA LEU A 175 -15.12 3.01 2.79
C LEU A 175 -14.76 4.50 2.68
N GLY A 176 -15.70 5.31 2.18
CA GLY A 176 -15.59 6.76 2.07
C GLY A 176 -15.46 7.42 3.44
N ALA A 177 -16.31 7.02 4.40
CA ALA A 177 -16.25 7.49 5.77
C ALA A 177 -14.92 7.13 6.44
N VAL A 178 -14.47 5.87 6.30
CA VAL A 178 -13.15 5.43 6.78
C VAL A 178 -12.03 6.26 6.13
N ALA A 179 -12.04 6.40 4.80
CA ALA A 179 -11.02 7.14 4.08
C ALA A 179 -10.95 8.62 4.46
N ALA A 180 -12.09 9.24 4.77
CA ALA A 180 -12.18 10.64 5.20
C ALA A 180 -11.57 10.87 6.58
N GLY A 181 -11.73 9.92 7.52
CA GLY A 181 -11.20 10.04 8.88
C GLY A 181 -9.70 9.75 9.01
N LEU A 182 -9.13 8.95 8.10
CA LEU A 182 -7.72 8.52 8.19
C LEU A 182 -6.69 9.65 8.27
N PRO A 183 -6.77 10.73 7.48
CA PRO A 183 -5.82 11.85 7.59
C PRO A 183 -5.77 12.46 8.99
N MET A 184 -6.93 12.65 9.64
CA MET A 184 -7.01 13.24 10.97
C MET A 184 -6.42 12.31 12.04
N LEU A 185 -6.78 11.01 12.00
CA LEU A 185 -6.24 10.00 12.92
C LEU A 185 -4.72 9.86 12.79
N LEU A 186 -4.21 9.89 11.55
CA LEU A 186 -2.77 9.83 11.31
C LEU A 186 -2.08 11.13 11.74
N ALA A 187 -2.69 12.30 11.48
CA ALA A 187 -2.16 13.57 11.94
C ALA A 187 -2.01 13.57 13.47
N ASP A 188 -3.05 13.18 14.22
CA ASP A 188 -2.99 13.04 15.67
C ASP A 188 -1.89 12.07 16.13
N ALA A 189 -1.85 10.87 15.54
CA ALA A 189 -0.83 9.87 15.87
C ALA A 189 0.61 10.34 15.55
N PHE A 190 0.80 11.12 14.49
CA PHE A 190 2.07 11.75 14.16
C PHE A 190 2.40 12.99 14.99
N GLY A 191 1.51 13.46 15.88
CA GLY A 191 1.75 14.59 16.76
C GLY A 191 3.05 14.43 17.56
N ARG A 192 3.35 13.19 17.99
CA ARG A 192 4.53 12.82 18.78
C ARG A 192 5.80 12.56 17.96
N TRP A 193 5.80 12.87 16.66
CA TRP A 193 6.91 12.51 15.77
C TRP A 193 8.25 13.15 16.17
N ASN A 194 8.20 14.40 16.64
CA ASN A 194 9.38 15.16 17.07
C ASN A 194 9.53 15.25 18.59
N ASP A 195 8.64 14.61 19.36
CA ASP A 195 8.76 14.60 20.82
C ASP A 195 9.90 13.65 21.19
N SER A 196 11.11 14.20 21.27
CA SER A 196 12.32 13.54 21.76
C SER A 196 12.39 13.68 23.28
N SER A 197 11.42 13.12 24.00
CA SER A 197 11.49 12.95 25.46
C SER A 197 11.75 11.49 25.81
#